data_AF-A0A952SSV8-F1
#
_entry.id   AF-A0A952SSV8-F1
#
_cell.length_a   1.000
_cell.length_b   1.000
_cell.length_c   1.000
_cell.angle_alpha   90.00
_cell.angle_beta   90.00
_cell.angle_gamma   90.00
#
_symmetry.space_group_name_H-M   'P 1'
#
loop_
_entity.id
_entity.type
_entity.pdbx_description
1 polymer ?
#
loop_
_entity_poly.entity_id
_entity_poly.type
_entity_poly.pdbx_seq_one_letter_code
_entity_poly.pdbx_strand_id
1 'polypeptide(L)' 'MEMDRGRSLLDLIELSQELESVLQLKVDILTDEGLSPYLKERIQAEAVPL' A
#
# COMPACT_ATOMS: atom_id res chain seq x y z
N MET A 1 -7.19 -0.35 15.35
CA MET A 1 -7.31 -1.37 14.29
C MET A 1 -8.69 -1.19 13.71
N GLU A 2 -8.86 -0.32 12.74
CA GLU A 2 -10.15 -0.23 12.06
C GLU A 2 -9.90 0.00 10.58
N MET A 3 -9.62 -1.11 9.89
CA MET A 3 -9.77 -1.18 8.44
C MET A 3 -11.28 -1.33 8.20
N ASP A 4 -11.91 -0.37 7.50
CA ASP A 4 -13.35 -0.45 7.26
C ASP A 4 -13.72 -1.65 6.35
N ARG A 5 -14.95 -2.13 6.54
CA ARG A 5 -15.60 -3.46 6.33
C ARG A 5 -15.34 -4.32 5.08
N GLY A 6 -14.19 -4.24 4.43
CA GLY A 6 -13.91 -5.13 3.29
C GLY A 6 -12.44 -5.36 2.98
N ARG A 7 -11.51 -4.82 3.77
CA ARG A 7 -10.07 -5.07 3.57
C ARG A 7 -9.42 -5.40 4.90
N SER A 8 -8.91 -6.61 5.03
CA SER A 8 -8.12 -7.07 6.18
C SER A 8 -6.62 -6.86 5.92
N LEU A 9 -5.79 -6.96 6.97
CA LEU A 9 -4.33 -6.93 6.82
C LEU A 9 -3.86 -8.06 5.90
N LEU A 10 -4.56 -9.20 5.93
CA LEU A 10 -4.27 -10.34 5.05
C LEU A 10 -4.54 -9.98 3.59
N ASP A 11 -5.57 -9.19 3.30
CA ASP A 11 -5.94 -8.82 1.93
C ASP A 11 -4.85 -7.92 1.31
N LEU A 12 -4.23 -7.04 2.11
CA LEU A 12 -3.09 -6.23 1.66
C LEU A 12 -1.85 -7.10 1.41
N ILE A 13 -1.62 -8.11 2.27
CA ILE A 13 -0.52 -9.05 2.13
C ILE A 13 -0.69 -9.91 0.87
N GLU A 14 -1.91 -10.39 0.61
CA GLU A 14 -2.25 -11.16 -0.58
C GLU A 14 -2.03 -10.33 -1.85
N LEU A 15 -2.54 -9.10 -1.88
CA LEU A 15 -2.34 -8.19 -3.01
C LEU A 15 -0.86 -7.91 -3.28
N SER A 16 -0.07 -7.69 -2.23
CA SER A 16 1.37 -7.47 -2.36
C SER A 16 2.05 -8.68 -3.01
N GLN A 17 1.79 -9.89 -2.52
CA GLN A 17 2.38 -11.12 -3.06
C GLN A 17 1.96 -11.39 -4.51
N GLU A 18 0.70 -11.14 -4.86
CA GLU A 18 0.20 -11.30 -6.22
C GLU A 18 0.92 -10.33 -7.17
N LEU A 19 1.05 -9.05 -6.79
CA LEU A 19 1.77 -8.05 -7.58
C LEU A 19 3.25 -8.40 -7.74
N GLU A 20 3.92 -8.85 -6.68
CA GLU A 20 5.31 -9.31 -6.76
C GLU A 20 5.47 -10.49 -7.72
N SER A 21 4.51 -11.43 -7.70
CA SER A 21 4.49 -12.57 -8.60
C SER A 21 4.30 -12.15 -10.07
N VAL A 22 3.39 -11.23 -10.34
CA VAL A 22 3.11 -10.78 -11.72
C VAL A 22 4.23 -9.89 -12.25
N LEU A 23 4.74 -8.98 -11.44
CA LEU A 23 5.74 -7.98 -11.84
C LEU A 23 7.18 -8.52 -11.77
N GLN A 24 7.41 -9.64 -11.08
CA GLN A 24 8.74 -10.21 -10.82
C GLN A 24 9.69 -9.19 -10.14
N LEU A 25 9.11 -8.29 -9.36
CA LEU A 25 9.78 -7.20 -8.65
C LEU A 25 9.21 -7.10 -7.24
N LYS A 26 10.01 -6.60 -6.30
CA LYS A 26 9.53 -6.32 -4.95
C LYS A 26 8.50 -5.18 -4.97
N VAL A 27 7.37 -5.37 -4.33
CA VAL A 27 6.27 -4.40 -4.25
C VAL A 27 5.94 -4.17 -2.78
N ASP A 28 5.78 -2.91 -2.39
CA ASP A 28 5.37 -2.52 -1.05
C ASP A 28 4.06 -1.73 -1.16
N ILE A 29 3.06 -2.13 -0.36
CA ILE A 29 1.72 -1.52 -0.37
C ILE A 29 1.52 -0.81 0.97
N LEU A 30 1.29 0.51 0.88
CA LEU A 30 1.11 1.37 2.03
C LEU A 30 -0.33 1.86 2.09
N THR A 31 -0.87 2.00 3.31
CA THR A 31 -2.14 2.69 3.56
C THR A 31 -1.86 4.11 4.03
N ASP A 32 -2.81 5.02 3.83
CA ASP A 32 -2.69 6.41 4.30
C ASP A 32 -2.50 6.53 5.81
N GLU A 33 -2.99 5.55 6.58
CA GLU A 33 -2.80 5.47 8.03
C GLU A 33 -1.43 4.92 8.43
N GLY A 34 -0.83 4.07 7.57
CA GLY A 34 0.50 3.52 7.78
C GLY A 34 1.64 4.45 7.38
N LEU A 35 1.34 5.56 6.70
CA LEU A 35 2.34 6.53 6.28
C LEU A 35 2.79 7.42 7.45
N SER A 36 4.12 7.54 7.60
CA SER A 36 4.70 8.55 8.48
C SER A 36 4.22 9.95 8.06
N PRO A 37 3.74 10.79 8.98
CA PRO A 37 3.28 12.15 8.65
C PRO A 37 4.33 12.98 7.90
N TYR A 38 5.61 12.78 8.22
CA TYR A 38 6.74 13.48 7.59
C TYR A 38 7.00 13.06 6.13
N LEU A 39 6.56 11.86 5.74
CA LEU A 39 6.72 11.35 4.38
C LEU A 39 5.44 11.51 3.55
N LYS A 40 4.28 11.61 4.21
CA LYS A 40 2.97 11.66 3.55
C LYS A 40 2.88 12.77 2.50
N GLU A 41 3.25 14.01 2.86
CA GLU A 41 3.19 15.14 1.93
C GLU A 41 4.09 14.94 0.70
N ARG A 42 5.31 14.45 0.91
CA ARG A 42 6.27 14.19 -0.18
C ARG A 42 5.79 13.08 -1.10
N ILE A 43 5.32 11.97 -0.53
CA ILE A 43 4.81 10.83 -1.29
C ILE A 43 3.60 11.26 -2.12
N GLN A 44 2.66 12.03 -1.55
CA GLN A 44 1.49 12.52 -2.27
C GLN A 44 1.84 13.48 -3.41
N ALA A 45 2.87 14.33 -3.24
CA ALA A 45 3.33 15.24 -4.28
C ALA A 45 4.04 14.52 -5.44
N GLU A 46 4.72 13.41 -5.17
CA GLU A 46 5.47 12.61 -6.14
C GLU A 46 4.63 11.46 -6.75
N ALA A 47 3.46 11.16 -6.18
CA ALA A 47 2.60 10.07 -6.60
C ALA A 47 2.13 10.25 -8.05
N VAL A 48 2.24 9.18 -8.84
CA VAL A 48 1.70 9.11 -10.20
C VAL A 48 0.42 8.28 -10.17
N PRO A 49 -0.72 8.81 -10.66
CA PRO A 49 -1.96 8.06 -10.73
C PRO A 49 -1.82 6.88 -11.69
N LEU A 50 -2.33 5.71 -11.27
CA LEU A 50 -2.36 4.47 -12.06
C LEU A 50 -3.56 4.44 -13.01
#